data_AF-A0A4V2A4D3-F1
#
_entry.id   AF-A0A4V2A4D3-F1
#
_cell.length_a   1.000
_cell.length_b   1.000
_cell.length_c   1.000
_cell.angle_alpha   90.00
_cell.angle_beta   90.00
_cell.angle_gamma   90.00
#
_symmetry.space_group_name_H-M   'P 1'
#
loop_
_entity.id
_entity.type
_entity.pdbx_description
1 polymer ?
#
loop_
_entity_poly.entity_id
_entity_poly.type
_entity_poly.pdbx_seq_one_letter_code
_entity_poly.pdbx_strand_id
1 'polypeptide(L)'
;MAILWAVQGLYAQNPAQTYRKDLPDIAISRDISLHFISPEPIQYVDISTHAIAGDLPLKNVLRLKILPDSAAQFNGAGIVTIVGESFIAQYNLRYTEGQSLAIPSQINILPEHTRPLDVPGISLTSIEMQDIA
;
A
#
# COMPACT_ATOMS: atom_id res chain seq x y z
N MET A 1 10.32 -35.30 -34.21
CA MET A 1 9.83 -35.62 -32.85
C MET A 1 9.68 -34.31 -32.09
N ALA A 2 8.46 -33.76 -32.05
CA ALA A 2 8.16 -32.49 -31.41
C ALA A 2 7.94 -32.72 -29.90
N ILE A 3 8.68 -31.99 -29.06
CA ILE A 3 8.52 -32.03 -27.61
C ILE A 3 7.53 -30.93 -27.23
N LEU A 4 6.31 -31.32 -26.83
CA LEU A 4 5.36 -30.42 -26.19
C LEU A 4 5.74 -30.30 -24.70
N TRP A 5 6.25 -29.14 -24.29
CA TRP A 5 6.35 -28.80 -22.87
C TRP A 5 5.01 -28.20 -22.42
N ALA A 6 4.26 -28.96 -21.63
CA ALA A 6 3.11 -28.41 -20.91
C ALA A 6 3.65 -27.53 -19.77
N VAL A 7 3.55 -26.21 -19.91
CA VAL A 7 3.78 -25.27 -18.80
C VAL A 7 2.60 -25.42 -17.85
N GLN A 8 2.80 -26.13 -16.75
CA GLN A 8 1.82 -26.13 -15.66
C GLN A 8 1.98 -24.81 -14.89
N GLY A 9 1.00 -23.92 -15.04
CA GLY A 9 0.92 -22.72 -14.22
C GLY A 9 0.74 -23.10 -12.75
N LEU A 10 1.73 -22.77 -11.92
CA LEU A 10 1.61 -22.85 -10.48
C LEU A 10 0.70 -21.70 -10.02
N TYR A 11 -0.56 -22.00 -9.69
CA TYR A 11 -1.39 -21.06 -8.95
C TYR A 11 -0.86 -20.98 -7.52
N ALA A 12 -0.13 -19.91 -7.20
CA ALA A 12 0.25 -19.61 -5.84
C ALA A 12 -1.03 -19.36 -5.02
N GLN A 13 -1.33 -20.22 -4.05
CA GLN A 13 -2.43 -20.00 -3.13
C GLN A 13 -2.09 -18.79 -2.24
N ASN A 14 -2.88 -17.72 -2.35
CA ASN A 14 -2.75 -16.59 -1.43
C ASN A 14 -3.08 -17.08 0.00
N PRO A 15 -2.25 -16.73 0.99
CA PRO A 15 -2.48 -17.16 2.36
C PRO A 15 -3.80 -16.57 2.88
N ALA A 16 -4.56 -17.36 3.62
CA ALA A 16 -5.86 -16.95 4.17
C ALA A 16 -5.77 -15.80 5.19
N GLN A 17 -4.58 -15.54 5.75
CA GLN A 17 -4.33 -14.52 6.75
C GLN A 17 -3.02 -13.81 6.48
N THR A 18 -2.96 -12.53 6.86
CA THR A 18 -1.74 -11.71 6.82
C THR A 18 -1.39 -11.26 8.21
N TYR A 19 -0.18 -11.56 8.65
CA TYR A 19 0.30 -11.11 9.94
C TYR A 19 1.13 -9.84 9.77
N ARG A 20 1.09 -8.97 10.77
CA ARG A 20 1.86 -7.72 10.79
C ARG A 20 3.36 -7.92 10.52
N LYS A 21 3.93 -9.00 11.02
CA LYS A 21 5.36 -9.35 10.84
C LYS A 21 5.75 -9.63 9.39
N ASP A 22 4.77 -9.93 8.54
CA ASP A 22 4.96 -10.27 7.13
C ASP A 22 4.68 -9.05 6.22
N LEU A 23 4.32 -7.90 6.79
CA LEU A 23 4.09 -6.66 6.04
C LEU A 23 5.41 -5.93 5.78
N PRO A 24 5.56 -5.28 4.60
CA PRO A 24 6.70 -4.41 4.35
C PRO A 24 6.77 -3.27 5.35
N ASP A 25 7.97 -3.04 5.89
CA ASP A 25 8.23 -2.01 6.89
C ASP A 25 8.61 -0.69 6.24
N ILE A 26 7.88 0.37 6.59
CA ILE A 26 8.10 1.71 6.09
C ILE A 26 8.41 2.65 7.23
N ALA A 27 9.57 3.32 7.17
CA ALA A 27 9.94 4.33 8.14
C ALA A 27 9.17 5.64 7.90
N ILE A 28 8.71 6.26 8.97
CA ILE A 28 8.08 7.59 8.95
C ILE A 28 8.59 8.43 10.12
N SER A 29 8.76 9.73 9.89
CA SER A 29 9.20 10.70 10.90
C SER A 29 8.24 11.89 10.98
N ARG A 30 8.42 12.71 12.02
CA ARG A 30 7.61 13.91 12.27
C ARG A 30 7.82 15.00 11.20
N ASP A 31 9.04 15.11 10.68
CA ASP A 31 9.46 16.24 9.85
C ASP A 31 9.16 16.03 8.36
N ILE A 32 8.73 14.83 7.96
CA ILE A 32 8.50 14.45 6.56
C ILE A 32 7.04 14.04 6.36
N SER A 33 6.47 14.43 5.21
CA SER A 33 5.23 13.83 4.72
C SER A 33 5.56 12.69 3.77
N LEU A 34 5.01 11.52 4.04
CA LEU A 34 5.23 10.31 3.26
C LEU A 34 4.15 10.18 2.18
N HIS A 35 4.53 9.95 0.93
CA HIS A 35 3.60 9.81 -0.18
C HIS A 35 3.63 8.39 -0.75
N PHE A 36 2.49 7.72 -0.81
CA PHE A 36 2.31 6.50 -1.57
C PHE A 36 1.73 6.82 -2.95
N ILE A 37 2.34 6.27 -3.99
CA ILE A 37 1.87 6.37 -5.37
C ILE A 37 1.27 5.02 -5.76
N SER A 38 -0.04 5.01 -5.95
CA SER A 38 -0.78 3.84 -6.42
C SER A 38 -0.77 3.77 -7.95
N PRO A 39 -0.65 2.56 -8.55
CA PRO A 39 -0.74 2.40 -10.00
C PRO A 39 -2.17 2.66 -10.52
N GLU A 40 -3.19 2.49 -9.68
CA GLU A 40 -4.59 2.73 -9.99
C GLU A 40 -5.23 3.71 -8.98
N PRO A 41 -6.42 4.29 -9.24
CA PRO A 41 -7.13 5.12 -8.27
C PRO A 41 -7.34 4.42 -6.92
N ILE A 42 -7.06 5.14 -5.84
CA ILE A 42 -7.28 4.68 -4.46
C ILE A 42 -8.76 4.86 -4.13
N GLN A 43 -9.40 3.75 -3.77
CA GLN A 43 -10.81 3.70 -3.42
C GLN A 43 -11.03 3.87 -1.91
N TYR A 44 -10.11 3.36 -1.10
CA TYR A 44 -10.21 3.38 0.36
C TYR A 44 -8.84 3.33 1.03
N VAL A 45 -8.74 4.00 2.19
CA VAL A 45 -7.54 3.96 3.04
C VAL A 45 -7.97 3.77 4.50
N ASP A 46 -7.36 2.81 5.17
CA ASP A 46 -7.45 2.63 6.62
C ASP A 46 -6.09 2.87 7.27
N ILE A 47 -6.08 3.61 8.37
CA ILE A 47 -4.89 3.89 9.17
C ILE A 47 -5.20 3.42 10.59
N SER A 48 -4.51 2.38 11.04
CA SER A 48 -4.81 1.69 12.29
C SER A 48 -4.48 2.49 13.56
N THR A 49 -4.12 3.77 13.45
CA THR A 49 -3.67 4.64 14.53
C THR A 49 -4.14 6.06 14.31
N HIS A 50 -4.52 6.72 15.40
CA HIS A 50 -4.92 8.14 15.39
C HIS A 50 -3.71 9.09 15.34
N ALA A 51 -2.49 8.58 15.51
CA ALA A 51 -1.29 9.41 15.53
C ALA A 51 -0.82 9.87 14.13
N ILE A 52 -1.40 9.29 13.08
CA ILE A 52 -1.06 9.58 11.68
C ILE A 52 -2.33 10.08 11.00
N ALA A 53 -2.23 11.25 10.39
CA ALA A 53 -3.27 11.73 9.48
C ALA A 53 -2.91 11.34 8.04
N GLY A 54 -3.93 11.00 7.26
CA GLY A 54 -3.79 10.72 5.85
C GLY A 54 -4.81 11.49 5.03
N ASP A 55 -4.42 11.88 3.83
CA ASP A 55 -5.29 12.50 2.83
C ASP A 55 -4.89 12.10 1.41
N LEU A 56 -5.81 12.28 0.46
CA LEU A 56 -5.61 11.95 -0.95
C LEU A 56 -5.48 13.25 -1.77
N PRO A 57 -4.26 13.83 -1.90
CA PRO A 57 -4.06 15.01 -2.74
C PRO A 57 -4.41 14.77 -4.21
N LEU A 58 -4.25 13.52 -4.69
CA LEU A 58 -4.70 13.05 -5.99
C LEU A 58 -5.35 11.68 -5.82
N LYS A 59 -6.15 11.25 -6.81
CA LYS A 59 -6.85 9.96 -6.76
C LYS A 59 -5.92 8.77 -6.52
N ASN A 60 -4.69 8.83 -7.01
CA ASN A 60 -3.70 7.76 -6.91
C ASN A 60 -2.54 8.10 -5.96
N VAL A 61 -2.64 9.18 -5.17
CA VAL A 61 -1.59 9.60 -4.25
C VAL A 61 -2.16 9.70 -2.84
N LEU A 62 -1.62 8.90 -1.92
CA LEU A 62 -1.90 9.00 -0.48
C LEU A 62 -0.75 9.71 0.21
N ARG A 63 -1.05 10.80 0.91
CA ARG A 63 -0.10 11.49 1.78
C ARG A 63 -0.38 11.13 3.22
N LEU A 64 0.66 10.75 3.96
CA LEU A 64 0.64 10.49 5.39
C LEU A 64 1.55 11.47 6.14
N LYS A 65 1.09 11.94 7.29
CA LYS A 65 1.88 12.80 8.19
C LYS A 65 1.58 12.48 9.64
N ILE A 66 2.63 12.44 10.47
CA ILE A 66 2.48 12.27 11.92
C ILE A 66 1.90 13.55 12.53
N LEU A 67 0.90 13.39 13.39
CA LEU A 67 0.32 14.51 14.12
C LEU A 67 1.25 14.96 15.26
N PRO A 68 1.57 16.26 15.38
CA PRO A 68 2.55 16.77 16.35
C PRO A 68 2.28 16.36 17.81
N ASP A 69 1.00 16.36 18.21
CA ASP A 69 0.57 16.07 19.58
C ASP A 69 0.57 14.57 19.89
N SER A 70 0.52 13.73 18.85
CA SER A 70 0.48 12.27 18.98
C SER A 70 1.85 11.62 18.81
N ALA A 71 2.85 12.36 18.33
CA ALA A 71 4.18 11.82 18.08
C ALA A 71 4.88 11.30 19.35
N ALA A 72 4.62 11.90 20.51
CA ALA A 72 5.14 11.40 21.79
C ALA A 72 4.43 10.11 22.29
N GLN A 73 3.22 9.85 21.79
CA GLN A 73 2.42 8.67 22.13
C GLN A 73 2.52 7.56 21.07
N PHE A 74 3.07 7.89 19.90
CA PHE A 74 3.26 6.94 18.83
C PHE A 74 4.45 6.04 19.16
N ASN A 75 4.20 4.97 19.90
CA ASN A 75 5.17 3.93 20.28
C ASN A 75 5.67 3.07 19.11
N GLY A 76 5.62 3.59 17.88
CA GLY A 76 6.46 3.11 16.80
C GLY A 76 5.85 2.13 15.82
N ALA A 77 4.53 1.93 15.81
CA ALA A 77 3.96 0.97 14.87
C ALA A 77 2.48 1.26 14.51
N GLY A 78 2.20 1.65 13.27
CA GLY A 78 0.85 1.67 12.66
C GLY A 78 0.75 0.73 11.47
N ILE A 79 -0.44 0.30 11.09
CA ILE A 79 -0.69 -0.36 9.80
C ILE A 79 -1.45 0.62 8.93
N VAL A 80 -0.99 0.81 7.69
CA VAL A 80 -1.79 1.47 6.66
C VAL A 80 -2.24 0.43 5.66
N THR A 81 -3.53 0.42 5.39
CA THR A 81 -4.16 -0.40 4.35
C THR A 81 -4.63 0.52 3.24
N ILE A 82 -4.17 0.28 2.02
CA ILE A 82 -4.51 1.04 0.83
C ILE A 82 -5.24 0.10 -0.11
N VAL A 83 -6.46 0.49 -0.49
CA VAL A 83 -7.31 -0.29 -1.40
C VAL A 83 -7.49 0.50 -2.68
N GLY A 84 -7.05 -0.09 -3.78
CA GLY A 84 -7.32 0.39 -5.13
C GLY A 84 -8.61 -0.21 -5.68
N GLU A 85 -8.81 -0.09 -6.99
CA GLU A 85 -9.92 -0.68 -7.72
C GLU A 85 -9.83 -2.21 -7.83
N SER A 86 -8.62 -2.77 -7.95
CA SER A 86 -8.34 -4.18 -8.17
C SER A 86 -7.42 -4.82 -7.15
N PHE A 87 -6.85 -4.05 -6.21
CA PHE A 87 -5.95 -4.60 -5.20
C PHE A 87 -6.08 -4.02 -3.80
N ILE A 88 -5.53 -4.77 -2.83
CA ILE A 88 -5.23 -4.32 -1.47
C ILE A 88 -3.73 -4.38 -1.21
N ALA A 89 -3.16 -3.31 -0.66
CA ALA A 89 -1.78 -3.22 -0.20
C ALA A 89 -1.76 -2.84 1.29
N GLN A 90 -0.86 -3.45 2.06
CA GLN A 90 -0.73 -3.19 3.49
C GLN A 90 0.72 -2.97 3.86
N TYR A 91 0.98 -1.95 4.68
CA TYR A 91 2.32 -1.58 5.13
C TYR A 91 2.36 -1.40 6.64
N ASN A 92 3.47 -1.79 7.25
CA ASN A 92 3.74 -1.52 8.66
C ASN A 92 4.56 -0.23 8.77
N LEU A 93 3.95 0.83 9.28
CA LEU A 93 4.58 2.12 9.50
C LEU A 93 5.35 2.10 10.81
N ARG A 94 6.68 2.26 10.75
CA ARG A 94 7.54 2.37 11.93
C ARG A 94 8.00 3.79 12.13
N TYR A 95 7.78 4.29 13.34
CA TYR A 95 8.34 5.58 13.72
C TYR A 95 9.85 5.48 13.85
N THR A 96 10.56 6.51 13.38
CA THR A 96 11.99 6.64 13.63
C THR A 96 12.33 8.07 14.03
N GLU A 97 13.09 8.19 15.11
CA GLU A 97 13.68 9.43 15.60
C GLU A 97 15.08 9.54 14.99
N GLY A 98 15.33 10.50 14.08
CA GLY A 98 16.65 10.63 13.45
C GLY A 98 16.68 11.53 12.22
N GLN A 99 17.90 11.77 11.71
CA GLN A 99 18.15 12.67 10.57
C GLN A 99 17.28 12.29 9.36
N SER A 100 16.32 13.17 9.08
CA SER A 100 15.31 13.09 8.02
C SER A 100 15.84 12.67 6.63
N LEU A 101 17.15 12.83 6.37
CA LEU A 101 17.77 12.62 5.06
C LEU A 101 17.78 11.15 4.58
N ALA A 102 17.68 10.18 5.49
CA ALA A 102 17.69 8.75 5.13
C ALA A 102 16.29 8.11 5.05
N ILE A 103 15.23 8.89 5.28
CA ILE A 103 13.86 8.39 5.32
C ILE A 103 13.20 8.71 3.97
N PRO A 104 12.63 7.72 3.26
CA PRO A 104 11.97 7.98 2.00
C PRO A 104 10.75 8.88 2.22
N SER A 105 10.61 9.92 1.39
CA SER A 105 9.42 10.78 1.36
C SER A 105 8.35 10.28 0.38
N GLN A 106 8.69 9.30 -0.46
CA GLN A 106 7.81 8.73 -1.48
C GLN A 106 8.05 7.23 -1.65
N ILE A 107 6.98 6.49 -1.86
CA ILE A 107 6.94 5.04 -2.10
C ILE A 107 5.98 4.75 -3.25
N ASN A 108 6.40 3.94 -4.20
CA ASN A 108 5.50 3.40 -5.22
C ASN A 108 4.91 2.07 -4.71
N ILE A 109 3.61 1.88 -4.86
CA ILE A 109 2.96 0.60 -4.58
C ILE A 109 3.32 -0.35 -5.73
N LEU A 110 4.18 -1.32 -5.43
CA LEU A 110 4.65 -2.31 -6.39
C LEU A 110 3.71 -3.52 -6.42
N PRO A 111 3.57 -4.21 -7.57
CA PRO A 111 2.72 -5.40 -7.69
C PRO A 111 3.01 -6.49 -6.64
N GLU A 112 4.27 -6.65 -6.25
CA GLU A 112 4.69 -7.59 -5.20
C GLU A 112 4.16 -7.27 -3.79
N HIS A 113 3.75 -6.02 -3.55
CA HIS A 113 3.14 -5.58 -2.29
C HIS A 113 1.60 -5.70 -2.32
N THR A 114 1.03 -6.06 -3.46
CA THR A 114 -0.41 -6.08 -3.68
C THR A 114 -0.98 -7.48 -3.58
N ARG A 115 -2.25 -7.56 -3.18
CA ARG A 115 -3.07 -8.75 -3.36
C ARG A 115 -4.29 -8.39 -4.19
N PRO A 116 -4.68 -9.23 -5.16
CA PRO A 116 -5.84 -8.98 -5.97
C PRO A 116 -7.10 -8.98 -5.10
N LEU A 117 -8.01 -8.05 -5.39
CA LEU A 117 -9.36 -8.03 -4.87
C LEU A 117 -10.30 -8.49 -5.96
N ASP A 118 -11.06 -9.54 -5.67
CA ASP A 118 -12.18 -9.94 -6.51
C ASP A 118 -13.40 -9.13 -6.06
N VAL A 119 -13.64 -8.00 -6.73
CA VAL A 119 -14.76 -7.11 -6.39
C VAL A 119 -15.96 -7.46 -7.28
N PRO A 120 -16.98 -8.17 -6.75
CA PRO A 120 -18.13 -8.55 -7.56
C PRO A 120 -18.87 -7.30 -8.06
N GLY A 121 -18.84 -7.09 -9.38
CA GLY A 121 -19.52 -5.97 -10.06
C GLY A 121 -18.59 -4.97 -10.77
N ILE A 122 -17.27 -5.09 -10.62
CA ILE A 122 -16.28 -4.30 -11.35
C ILE A 122 -15.55 -5.25 -12.30
N SER A 123 -15.96 -5.30 -13.57
CA SER A 123 -15.34 -6.19 -14.57
C SER A 123 -14.06 -5.62 -15.16
N LEU A 124 -13.82 -4.30 -15.02
CA LEU A 124 -12.70 -3.55 -15.59
C LEU A 124 -12.34 -2.38 -14.67
N THR A 125 -11.05 -2.17 -14.43
CA THR A 125 -10.51 -0.98 -13.77
C THR A 125 -10.69 0.27 -14.64
N SER A 126 -10.58 1.46 -14.06
CA SER A 126 -10.62 2.73 -14.80
C SER A 126 -9.52 2.82 -15.86
N ILE A 127 -8.35 2.21 -15.59
CA ILE A 127 -7.24 2.11 -16.54
C ILE A 127 -7.63 1.20 -17.71
N GLU A 128 -8.14 0.00 -17.42
CA GLU A 128 -8.57 -0.92 -18.47
C GLU A 128 -9.65 -0.28 -19.34
N MET A 129 -10.65 0.39 -18.75
CA MET A 129 -11.68 1.11 -19.50
C MET A 129 -11.12 2.20 -20.44
N GLN A 130 -10.03 2.85 -20.06
CA GLN A 130 -9.40 3.88 -20.89
C GLN A 130 -8.62 3.28 -22.07
N ASP A 131 -8.05 2.09 -21.91
CA ASP A 131 -7.30 1.40 -22.97
C ASP A 131 -8.20 0.77 -24.05
N ILE A 132 -9.49 0.55 -23.76
CA ILE A 132 -10.49 -0.01 -24.71
C ILE A 132 -11.31 1.07 -25.43
N ALA A 133 -11.17 2.34 -25.05
CA ALA A 133 -11.92 3.47 -25.60
C ALA A 133 -11.18 4.16 -26.75
#